data_AF-A0A251TSE2-F1
#
_entry.id   AF-A0A251TSE2-F1
#
_cell.length_a   1.000
_cell.length_b   1.000
_cell.length_c   1.000
_cell.angle_alpha   90.00
_cell.angle_beta   90.00
_cell.angle_gamma   90.00
#
_symmetry.space_group_name_H-M   'P 1'
#
loop_
_entity.id
_entity.type
_entity.pdbx_description
1 polymer ?
#
loop_
_entity_poly.entity_id
_entity_poly.type
_entity_poly.pdbx_seq_one_letter_code
_entity_poly.pdbx_strand_id
1 'polypeptide(L)'
;MASSNPIFSPNYGEKPWVDQINETLKTQIAVTIDTPPVSIFEVPKYLKAEKLEAYVPLRVGLGPNHHFRPDLYHKMERKKLTAVKRVLKSHQILDYEKEIVQKVKKIVPLIRDCYELYYDADDTTLAWLFTIDGMFLIDQLNAYSNGGFSIEANDLIMLENQIPLIVLKEIQKALLGQKVHAQEDSLESKFRYFCKSNSSLVLSEESIDFSRVKHLLDYMYNSIVNNETLIPRKVYVTNPEHDPCEKDAKLELLEAGIRFAGVIPGVEPFYQLIEYLSEKFFDILEKRRIAEEIQVPSVSELHKVAGVEFRLSPKNEGIRNVNFVQGKVRYCYLPLMTLNSDSEVVLRNLVAYEKLIANNSFMGGYDLVLTEYVDFICGIIDNVKDVKLLREQKIIQGDLSDEEIVNLFNGIEKSRLEMSGESELRKTVAQLNMVYESTPRIWVQRRIEKQFVSSAKFITFFIIISSTLILIWEVYLMVNGFNTLHMMLARFLRERLSRLHRFFFGPRGPDPVTEH
;
A
#
# COMPACT_ATOMS: atom_id res chain seq x y z
N MET A 1 -21.98 34.38 31.12
CA MET A 1 -22.00 32.92 30.96
C MET A 1 -21.12 32.57 29.78
N ALA A 2 -19.86 32.25 30.05
CA ALA A 2 -18.94 31.60 29.12
C ALA A 2 -18.52 30.31 29.82
N SER A 3 -18.87 29.17 29.21
CA SER A 3 -18.66 27.84 29.75
C SER A 3 -17.19 27.46 29.61
N SER A 4 -16.49 27.47 30.73
CA SER A 4 -15.17 26.90 30.95
C SER A 4 -15.18 25.38 30.69
N ASN A 5 -14.44 24.92 29.67
CA ASN A 5 -13.98 23.53 29.60
C ASN A 5 -12.75 23.38 30.50
N PRO A 6 -12.78 22.54 31.56
CA PRO A 6 -11.58 22.17 32.29
C PRO A 6 -11.01 20.89 31.69
N ILE A 7 -9.71 20.91 31.37
CA ILE A 7 -8.70 19.82 31.29
C ILE A 7 -7.67 20.30 30.26
N PHE A 8 -6.96 21.36 30.63
CA PHE A 8 -5.61 21.65 30.17
C PHE A 8 -4.96 22.31 31.37
N SER A 9 -4.32 21.51 32.21
CA SER A 9 -3.36 22.01 33.18
C SER A 9 -1.99 22.00 32.50
N PRO A 10 -1.39 23.17 32.22
CA PRO A 10 -0.03 23.25 31.74
C PRO A 10 0.89 23.26 32.96
N ASN A 11 1.41 22.09 33.38
CA ASN A 11 2.51 21.99 34.36
C ASN A 11 3.04 20.54 34.54
N TYR A 12 3.62 19.93 33.50
CA TYR A 12 4.47 18.72 33.56
C TYR A 12 5.22 18.66 32.22
N GLY A 13 6.54 18.71 32.04
CA GLY A 13 7.70 18.81 32.93
C GLY A 13 8.89 18.27 32.12
N GLU A 14 9.87 19.10 31.77
CA GLU A 14 11.07 18.67 31.02
C GLU A 14 11.91 17.62 31.80
N LYS A 15 11.80 17.61 33.15
CA LYS A 15 12.46 16.63 34.04
C LYS A 15 12.00 15.18 33.84
N PRO A 16 10.69 14.86 33.86
CA PRO A 16 10.17 13.54 33.53
C PRO A 16 10.70 12.96 32.22
N TRP A 17 10.82 13.80 31.18
CA TRP A 17 11.37 13.37 29.89
C TRP A 17 12.86 13.05 30.00
N VAL A 18 13.67 13.89 30.67
CA VAL A 18 15.11 13.65 30.85
C VAL A 18 15.37 12.36 31.63
N ASP A 19 14.64 12.14 32.73
CA ASP A 19 14.79 10.94 33.56
C ASP A 19 14.43 9.68 32.75
N GLN A 20 13.35 9.76 31.96
CA GLN A 20 12.89 8.67 31.13
C GLN A 20 13.86 8.33 30.00
N ILE A 21 14.34 9.34 29.26
CA ILE A 21 15.33 9.14 28.18
C ILE A 21 16.65 8.59 28.75
N ASN A 22 17.08 9.06 29.91
CA ASN A 22 18.28 8.55 30.57
C ASN A 22 18.14 7.07 30.96
N GLU A 23 16.99 6.65 31.48
CA GLU A 23 16.74 5.23 31.78
C GLU A 23 16.61 4.38 30.51
N THR A 24 15.99 4.88 29.44
CA THR A 24 15.97 4.22 28.13
C THR A 24 17.40 4.04 27.60
N LEU A 25 18.21 5.09 27.63
CA LEU A 25 19.60 5.06 27.17
C LEU A 25 20.45 4.09 28.00
N LYS A 26 20.34 4.11 29.33
CA LYS A 26 21.02 3.13 30.21
C LYS A 26 20.60 1.69 29.90
N THR A 27 19.31 1.46 29.64
CA THR A 27 18.78 0.14 29.30
C THR A 27 19.31 -0.31 27.94
N GLN A 28 19.28 0.55 26.92
CA GLN A 28 19.82 0.27 25.59
C GLN A 28 21.34 -0.01 25.63
N ILE A 29 22.10 0.71 26.47
CA ILE A 29 23.55 0.50 26.66
C ILE A 29 23.82 -0.81 27.44
N ALA A 30 23.00 -1.14 28.44
CA ALA A 30 23.18 -2.33 29.28
C ALA A 30 22.73 -3.63 28.59
N VAL A 31 21.83 -3.53 27.61
CA VAL A 31 21.32 -4.65 26.84
C VAL A 31 22.27 -4.89 25.67
N THR A 32 22.88 -6.08 25.62
CA THR A 32 23.80 -6.50 24.55
C THR A 32 23.09 -6.85 23.23
N ILE A 33 21.78 -6.66 23.18
CA ILE A 33 20.92 -6.90 22.02
C ILE A 33 20.77 -5.56 21.31
N ASP A 34 21.04 -5.52 20.00
CA ASP A 34 20.73 -4.35 19.17
C ASP A 34 19.31 -3.87 19.45
N THR A 35 19.13 -2.57 19.72
CA THR A 35 17.81 -1.98 19.97
C THR A 35 16.87 -2.39 18.83
N PRO A 36 15.72 -3.03 19.10
CA PRO A 36 14.86 -3.51 18.04
C PRO A 36 14.35 -2.32 17.21
N PRO A 37 14.45 -2.38 15.87
CA PRO A 37 14.01 -1.28 15.04
C PRO A 37 12.49 -1.12 15.10
N VAL A 38 12.01 0.10 14.85
CA VAL A 38 10.58 0.36 14.67
C VAL A 38 10.04 -0.57 13.59
N SER A 39 8.96 -1.28 13.92
CA SER A 39 8.34 -2.26 13.03
C SER A 39 6.83 -2.34 13.13
N ILE A 40 6.25 -1.74 14.17
CA ILE A 40 4.80 -1.63 14.33
C ILE A 40 4.41 -0.18 14.04
N PHE A 41 3.93 0.03 12.82
CA PHE A 41 3.64 1.35 12.25
C PHE A 41 2.16 1.71 12.36
N GLU A 42 1.84 3.00 12.37
CA GLU A 42 0.48 3.47 12.11
C GLU A 42 0.19 3.35 10.61
N VAL A 43 -0.91 2.71 10.24
CA VAL A 43 -1.37 2.64 8.87
C VAL A 43 -1.82 4.04 8.43
N PRO A 44 -1.28 4.58 7.33
CA PRO A 44 -1.65 5.89 6.81
C PRO A 44 -3.16 6.08 6.61
N LYS A 45 -3.64 7.30 6.90
CA LYS A 45 -5.07 7.64 6.85
C LYS A 45 -5.73 7.39 5.48
N TYR A 46 -4.98 7.54 4.38
CA TYR A 46 -5.52 7.31 3.04
C TYR A 46 -5.85 5.83 2.79
N LEU A 47 -5.02 4.90 3.28
CA LEU A 47 -5.29 3.45 3.22
C LEU A 47 -6.52 3.09 4.08
N LYS A 48 -6.63 3.67 5.27
CA LYS A 48 -7.81 3.50 6.16
C LYS A 48 -9.09 4.04 5.53
N ALA A 49 -9.01 5.13 4.76
CA ALA A 49 -10.17 5.74 4.09
C ALA A 49 -10.71 4.87 2.94
N GLU A 50 -9.85 4.09 2.29
CA GLU A 50 -10.24 3.15 1.23
C GLU A 50 -10.94 1.91 1.80
N LYS A 51 -10.35 1.30 2.84
CA LYS A 51 -10.84 0.04 3.40
C LYS A 51 -10.57 -0.06 4.91
N LEU A 52 -11.39 0.61 5.70
CA LEU A 52 -11.19 0.72 7.15
C LEU A 52 -11.14 -0.65 7.85
N GLU A 53 -12.03 -1.56 7.45
CA GLU A 53 -12.19 -2.88 8.07
C GLU A 53 -10.99 -3.80 7.84
N ALA A 54 -10.12 -3.48 6.86
CA ALA A 54 -8.91 -4.25 6.61
C ALA A 54 -7.74 -3.88 7.52
N TYR A 55 -7.76 -2.68 8.14
CA TYR A 55 -6.61 -2.19 8.92
C TYR A 55 -6.94 -2.01 10.40
N VAL A 56 -8.22 -2.02 10.76
CA VAL A 56 -8.67 -1.73 12.11
C VAL A 56 -9.31 -2.97 12.73
N PRO A 57 -8.78 -3.50 13.85
CA PRO A 57 -9.32 -4.73 14.44
C PRO A 57 -10.74 -4.50 14.96
N LEU A 58 -11.60 -5.49 14.72
CA LEU A 58 -13.03 -5.41 15.01
C LEU A 58 -13.43 -6.16 16.29
N ARG A 59 -12.66 -7.18 16.68
CA ARG A 59 -13.00 -8.06 17.79
C ARG A 59 -11.92 -8.08 18.86
N VAL A 60 -10.64 -7.98 18.48
CA VAL A 60 -9.49 -8.08 19.37
C VAL A 60 -8.38 -7.06 19.04
N GLY A 61 -8.31 -5.94 19.75
CA GLY A 61 -7.10 -5.09 19.89
C GLY A 61 -5.98 -5.70 20.76
N LEU A 62 -4.74 -5.65 20.28
CA LEU A 62 -3.50 -6.07 20.92
C LEU A 62 -2.53 -4.89 20.97
N GLY A 63 -1.83 -4.78 22.09
CA GLY A 63 -0.85 -3.73 22.28
C GLY A 63 -1.48 -2.35 22.43
N PRO A 64 -0.64 -1.31 22.52
CA PRO A 64 -1.06 0.01 22.97
C PRO A 64 -1.92 0.77 21.94
N ASN A 65 -1.75 0.51 20.64
CA ASN A 65 -2.52 1.14 19.55
C ASN A 65 -4.05 1.02 19.71
N HIS A 66 -4.51 -0.10 20.28
CA HIS A 66 -5.93 -0.46 20.24
C HIS A 66 -6.52 -0.86 21.59
N HIS A 67 -5.70 -0.95 22.64
CA HIS A 67 -6.15 -1.39 23.95
C HIS A 67 -7.23 -0.48 24.56
N PHE A 68 -7.08 0.84 24.47
CA PHE A 68 -7.95 1.79 25.15
C PHE A 68 -9.20 2.19 24.35
N ARG A 69 -9.57 1.44 23.30
CA ARG A 69 -10.74 1.75 22.48
C ARG A 69 -12.01 1.23 23.15
N PRO A 70 -12.96 2.10 23.55
CA PRO A 70 -14.15 1.70 24.32
C PRO A 70 -14.99 0.61 23.65
N ASP A 71 -15.10 0.67 22.32
CA ASP A 71 -15.92 -0.24 21.50
C ASP A 71 -15.43 -1.69 21.54
N LEU A 72 -14.11 -1.85 21.74
CA LEU A 72 -13.43 -3.14 21.80
C LEU A 72 -13.24 -3.61 23.25
N TYR A 73 -12.89 -2.67 24.13
CA TYR A 73 -12.43 -2.92 25.49
C TYR A 73 -13.37 -3.83 26.31
N HIS A 74 -14.65 -3.48 26.39
CA HIS A 74 -15.59 -4.16 27.31
C HIS A 74 -15.88 -5.62 26.96
N LYS A 75 -15.94 -5.97 25.67
CA LYS A 75 -16.20 -7.36 25.23
C LYS A 75 -14.93 -8.20 25.18
N MET A 76 -13.78 -7.55 24.98
CA MET A 76 -12.49 -8.19 24.80
C MET A 76 -11.82 -8.64 26.09
N GLU A 77 -11.81 -7.78 27.10
CA GLU A 77 -10.94 -7.98 28.26
C GLU A 77 -11.29 -9.29 28.99
N ARG A 78 -12.58 -9.63 29.02
CA ARG A 78 -13.03 -10.91 29.60
C ARG A 78 -12.51 -12.13 28.83
N LYS A 79 -12.39 -12.06 27.50
CA LYS A 79 -11.82 -13.14 26.68
C LYS A 79 -10.31 -13.27 26.92
N LYS A 80 -9.59 -12.14 26.96
CA LYS A 80 -8.16 -12.09 27.29
C LYS A 80 -7.88 -12.68 28.66
N LEU A 81 -8.59 -12.24 29.69
CA LEU A 81 -8.44 -12.78 31.05
C LEU A 81 -8.78 -14.27 31.15
N THR A 82 -9.71 -14.76 30.33
CA THR A 82 -10.01 -16.21 30.26
C THR A 82 -8.85 -17.00 29.66
N ALA A 83 -8.24 -16.49 28.59
CA ALA A 83 -7.04 -17.07 27.99
C ALA A 83 -5.84 -17.05 28.95
N VAL A 84 -5.60 -15.90 29.59
CA VAL A 84 -4.55 -15.74 30.63
C VAL A 84 -4.73 -16.77 31.74
N LYS A 85 -5.97 -16.94 32.25
CA LYS A 85 -6.25 -17.98 33.27
C LYS A 85 -5.90 -19.39 32.81
N ARG A 86 -6.14 -19.74 31.54
CA ARG A 86 -5.75 -21.05 30.98
C ARG A 86 -4.24 -21.21 30.98
N VAL A 87 -3.51 -20.20 30.49
CA VAL A 87 -2.05 -20.21 30.41
C VAL A 87 -1.40 -20.30 31.78
N LEU A 88 -1.85 -19.49 32.75
CA LEU A 88 -1.33 -19.52 34.11
C LEU A 88 -1.58 -20.87 34.78
N LYS A 89 -2.79 -21.43 34.63
CA LYS A 89 -3.15 -22.73 35.21
C LYS A 89 -2.34 -23.87 34.62
N SER A 90 -2.07 -23.87 33.31
CA SER A 90 -1.29 -24.93 32.67
C SER A 90 0.18 -24.94 33.10
N HIS A 91 0.72 -23.79 33.52
CA HIS A 91 2.11 -23.62 33.96
C HIS A 91 2.26 -23.53 35.49
N GLN A 92 1.15 -23.67 36.24
CA GLN A 92 1.14 -23.63 37.71
C GLN A 92 1.70 -22.32 38.32
N ILE A 93 1.55 -21.21 37.60
CA ILE A 93 2.01 -19.89 38.06
C ILE A 93 1.00 -19.36 39.08
N LEU A 94 1.47 -19.05 40.29
CA LEU A 94 0.66 -18.50 41.38
C LEU A 94 0.86 -16.99 41.50
N ASP A 95 2.11 -16.52 41.43
CA ASP A 95 2.47 -15.10 41.56
C ASP A 95 2.87 -14.53 40.18
N TYR A 96 1.88 -14.38 39.30
CA TYR A 96 2.11 -13.91 37.93
C TYR A 96 2.66 -12.48 37.86
N GLU A 97 2.39 -11.65 38.87
CA GLU A 97 2.96 -10.30 38.95
C GLU A 97 4.48 -10.38 39.10
N LYS A 98 4.96 -11.10 40.11
CA LYS A 98 6.41 -11.25 40.35
C LYS A 98 7.09 -12.10 39.28
N GLU A 99 6.45 -13.17 38.83
CA GLU A 99 7.06 -14.17 37.95
C GLU A 99 7.12 -13.72 36.49
N ILE A 100 6.16 -12.90 36.04
CA ILE A 100 6.00 -12.49 34.63
C ILE A 100 6.00 -10.96 34.48
N VAL A 101 5.07 -10.25 35.11
CA VAL A 101 4.88 -8.79 34.89
C VAL A 101 6.16 -8.02 35.21
N GLN A 102 6.83 -8.32 36.32
CA GLN A 102 8.09 -7.65 36.68
C GLN A 102 9.24 -7.94 35.72
N LYS A 103 9.23 -9.07 35.01
CA LYS A 103 10.22 -9.36 33.97
C LYS A 103 9.93 -8.58 32.70
N VAL A 104 8.67 -8.55 32.27
CA VAL A 104 8.21 -7.73 31.13
C VAL A 104 8.49 -6.24 31.40
N LYS A 105 8.25 -5.76 32.62
CA LYS A 105 8.51 -4.37 33.02
C LYS A 105 9.95 -3.93 32.74
N LYS A 106 10.93 -4.81 32.95
CA LYS A 106 12.35 -4.52 32.71
C LYS A 106 12.68 -4.27 31.24
N ILE A 107 11.89 -4.83 30.32
CA ILE A 107 12.10 -4.69 28.87
C ILE A 107 11.15 -3.67 28.24
N VAL A 108 10.22 -3.06 28.99
CA VAL A 108 9.30 -2.02 28.47
C VAL A 108 10.02 -0.88 27.75
N PRO A 109 11.16 -0.34 28.23
CA PRO A 109 11.90 0.68 27.47
C PRO A 109 12.26 0.24 26.06
N LEU A 110 12.68 -1.02 25.87
CA LEU A 110 12.99 -1.59 24.54
C LEU A 110 11.72 -1.86 23.72
N ILE A 111 10.63 -2.27 24.36
CA ILE A 111 9.36 -2.54 23.69
C ILE A 111 8.81 -1.26 23.06
N ARG A 112 8.98 -0.10 23.70
CA ARG A 112 8.54 1.20 23.18
C ARG A 112 9.19 1.51 21.82
N ASP A 113 10.46 1.16 21.64
CA ASP A 113 11.21 1.42 20.40
C ASP A 113 10.69 0.58 19.20
N CYS A 114 9.87 -0.45 19.45
CA CYS A 114 9.27 -1.26 18.39
C CYS A 114 8.08 -0.56 17.70
N TYR A 115 7.48 0.44 18.35
CA TYR A 115 6.28 1.15 17.87
C TYR A 115 6.65 2.53 17.33
N GLU A 116 5.99 2.95 16.24
CA GLU A 116 6.19 4.29 15.66
C GLU A 116 5.67 5.40 16.59
N LEU A 117 4.56 5.14 17.28
CA LEU A 117 3.94 6.08 18.20
C LEU A 117 4.50 5.93 19.61
N TYR A 118 4.77 7.07 20.23
CA TYR A 118 5.14 7.14 21.64
C TYR A 118 3.89 7.18 22.54
N TYR A 119 3.84 6.31 23.54
CA TYR A 119 2.71 6.21 24.46
C TYR A 119 3.03 6.80 25.83
N ASP A 120 2.25 7.79 26.24
CA ASP A 120 2.30 8.44 27.55
C ASP A 120 1.62 7.60 28.64
N ALA A 121 2.06 6.34 28.75
CA ALA A 121 1.65 5.40 29.80
C ALA A 121 2.89 4.97 30.58
N ASP A 122 2.75 4.85 31.90
CA ASP A 122 3.84 4.44 32.77
C ASP A 122 4.24 2.97 32.51
N ASP A 123 5.50 2.64 32.85
CA ASP A 123 6.07 1.31 32.61
C ASP A 123 5.26 0.18 33.25
N THR A 124 4.58 0.43 34.36
CA THR A 124 3.76 -0.57 35.04
C THR A 124 2.50 -0.85 34.24
N THR A 125 1.82 0.19 33.77
CA THR A 125 0.63 0.05 32.92
C THR A 125 0.97 -0.70 31.62
N LEU A 126 2.07 -0.32 30.95
CA LEU A 126 2.52 -1.01 29.74
C LEU A 126 2.95 -2.46 30.02
N ALA A 127 3.62 -2.73 31.15
CA ALA A 127 3.99 -4.10 31.51
C ALA A 127 2.75 -5.00 31.67
N TRP A 128 1.69 -4.51 32.33
CA TRP A 128 0.41 -5.23 32.45
C TRP A 128 -0.23 -5.49 31.09
N LEU A 129 -0.31 -4.44 30.27
CA LEU A 129 -0.84 -4.50 28.91
C LEU A 129 -0.15 -5.59 28.08
N PHE A 130 1.18 -5.53 27.96
CA PHE A 130 1.97 -6.47 27.17
C PHE A 130 1.91 -7.89 27.74
N THR A 131 1.84 -8.03 29.07
CA THR A 131 1.73 -9.34 29.72
C THR A 131 0.41 -10.01 29.40
N ILE A 132 -0.72 -9.29 29.53
CA ILE A 132 -2.06 -9.82 29.23
C ILE A 132 -2.19 -10.14 27.74
N ASP A 133 -1.83 -9.20 26.87
CA ASP A 133 -1.99 -9.34 25.42
C ASP A 133 -1.04 -10.39 24.85
N GLY A 134 0.19 -10.46 25.35
CA GLY A 134 1.16 -11.47 24.95
C GLY A 134 0.76 -12.88 25.38
N MET A 135 0.28 -13.07 26.62
CA MET A 135 -0.25 -14.37 27.06
C MET A 135 -1.50 -14.78 26.28
N PHE A 136 -2.38 -13.83 25.99
CA PHE A 136 -3.54 -14.08 25.13
C PHE A 136 -3.10 -14.53 23.73
N LEU A 137 -2.15 -13.85 23.10
CA LEU A 137 -1.63 -14.24 21.79
C LEU A 137 -0.99 -15.64 21.82
N ILE A 138 -0.22 -15.97 22.86
CA ILE A 138 0.35 -17.32 23.05
C ILE A 138 -0.78 -18.37 23.14
N ASP A 139 -1.83 -18.11 23.91
CA ASP A 139 -3.00 -19.00 24.00
C ASP A 139 -3.70 -19.20 22.65
N GLN A 140 -3.86 -18.13 21.86
CA GLN A 140 -4.43 -18.23 20.52
C GLN A 140 -3.55 -19.05 19.58
N LEU A 141 -2.24 -18.80 19.55
CA LEU A 141 -1.29 -19.57 18.74
C LEU A 141 -1.27 -21.07 19.13
N ASN A 142 -1.40 -21.36 20.43
CA ASN A 142 -1.58 -22.74 20.92
C ASN A 142 -2.90 -23.35 20.43
N ALA A 143 -4.00 -22.59 20.46
CA ALA A 143 -5.30 -23.06 20.01
C ALA A 143 -5.27 -23.41 18.50
N TYR A 144 -4.67 -22.55 17.67
CA TYR A 144 -4.47 -22.85 16.24
C TYR A 144 -3.72 -24.18 16.03
N SER A 145 -2.57 -24.32 16.69
CA SER A 145 -1.70 -25.50 16.51
C SER A 145 -2.33 -26.80 17.01
N ASN A 146 -3.19 -26.73 18.03
CA ASN A 146 -3.82 -27.90 18.66
C ASN A 146 -5.24 -28.18 18.14
N GLY A 147 -5.73 -27.44 17.13
CA GLY A 147 -7.10 -27.58 16.63
C GLY A 147 -8.19 -27.16 17.63
N GLY A 148 -7.85 -26.27 18.56
CA GLY A 148 -8.79 -25.69 19.52
C GLY A 148 -9.60 -24.52 18.95
N PHE A 149 -10.58 -24.02 19.70
CA PHE A 149 -11.32 -22.82 19.32
C PHE A 149 -10.41 -21.58 19.39
N SER A 150 -9.97 -21.09 18.23
CA SER A 150 -9.26 -19.82 18.07
C SER A 150 -10.20 -18.73 17.54
N ILE A 151 -9.83 -17.47 17.75
CA ILE A 151 -10.48 -16.33 17.11
C ILE A 151 -9.98 -16.24 15.66
N GLU A 152 -10.83 -15.73 14.76
CA GLU A 152 -10.47 -15.40 13.37
C GLU A 152 -9.13 -14.66 13.30
N ALA A 153 -8.32 -15.03 12.30
CA ALA A 153 -6.95 -14.57 12.16
C ALA A 153 -6.85 -13.08 11.79
N ASN A 154 -7.91 -12.51 11.20
CA ASN A 154 -7.96 -11.14 10.70
C ASN A 154 -7.42 -10.12 11.69
N ASP A 155 -7.90 -10.13 12.93
CA ASP A 155 -7.43 -9.14 13.91
C ASP A 155 -5.95 -9.38 14.28
N LEU A 156 -5.50 -10.63 14.38
CA LEU A 156 -4.16 -10.97 14.86
C LEU A 156 -3.03 -10.60 13.87
N ILE A 157 -3.35 -10.47 12.58
CA ILE A 157 -2.38 -10.20 11.51
C ILE A 157 -2.28 -8.71 11.14
N MET A 158 -3.20 -7.86 11.62
CA MET A 158 -3.21 -6.43 11.29
C MET A 158 -1.97 -5.71 11.78
N LEU A 159 -1.42 -4.80 10.97
CA LEU A 159 -0.15 -4.12 11.22
C LEU A 159 -0.14 -3.33 12.54
N GLU A 160 -1.20 -2.58 12.82
CA GLU A 160 -1.32 -1.81 14.07
C GLU A 160 -1.55 -2.71 15.30
N ASN A 161 -1.93 -3.97 15.08
CA ASN A 161 -2.40 -4.89 16.10
C ASN A 161 -1.37 -5.97 16.49
N GLN A 162 -0.10 -5.59 16.48
CA GLN A 162 1.01 -6.52 16.71
C GLN A 162 1.59 -6.43 18.13
N ILE A 163 2.14 -7.55 18.60
CA ILE A 163 2.95 -7.64 19.83
C ILE A 163 4.38 -8.00 19.43
N PRO A 164 5.40 -7.22 19.85
CA PRO A 164 6.79 -7.54 19.58
C PRO A 164 7.19 -8.92 20.10
N LEU A 165 7.97 -9.66 19.31
CA LEU A 165 8.40 -11.02 19.63
C LEU A 165 9.20 -11.08 20.94
N ILE A 166 9.96 -10.01 21.26
CA ILE A 166 10.71 -9.90 22.52
C ILE A 166 9.80 -10.06 23.75
N VAL A 167 8.55 -9.57 23.68
CA VAL A 167 7.55 -9.74 24.76
C VAL A 167 7.18 -11.21 24.90
N LEU A 168 6.91 -11.89 23.79
CA LEU A 168 6.48 -13.28 23.81
C LEU A 168 7.61 -14.21 24.28
N LYS A 169 8.87 -13.93 23.88
CA LYS A 169 10.05 -14.65 24.35
C LYS A 169 10.23 -14.50 25.86
N GLU A 170 10.10 -13.29 26.40
CA GLU A 170 10.25 -13.05 27.83
C GLU A 170 9.11 -13.72 28.64
N ILE A 171 7.87 -13.66 28.15
CA ILE A 171 6.73 -14.36 28.77
C ILE A 171 6.95 -15.88 28.76
N GLN A 172 7.36 -16.47 27.63
CA GLN A 172 7.59 -17.92 27.55
C GLN A 172 8.73 -18.38 28.46
N LYS A 173 9.83 -17.62 28.50
CA LYS A 173 10.93 -17.85 29.43
C LYS A 173 10.46 -17.79 30.88
N ALA A 174 9.55 -16.87 31.20
CA ALA A 174 8.94 -16.78 32.52
C ALA A 174 8.04 -17.97 32.85
N LEU A 175 7.20 -18.43 31.91
CA LEU A 175 6.26 -19.55 32.09
C LEU A 175 6.95 -20.92 32.24
N LEU A 176 8.11 -21.13 31.60
CA LEU A 176 8.76 -22.44 31.50
C LEU A 176 10.05 -22.57 32.34
N GLY A 177 10.58 -21.47 32.89
CA GLY A 177 11.84 -21.45 33.64
C GLY A 177 13.10 -21.62 32.76
N GLN A 178 14.22 -22.08 33.35
CA GLN A 178 15.56 -22.16 32.70
C GLN A 178 15.77 -23.33 31.70
N LYS A 179 14.73 -23.86 31.05
CA LYS A 179 14.90 -24.89 30.00
C LYS A 179 15.09 -24.22 28.62
N VAL A 180 16.26 -23.61 28.42
CA VAL A 180 16.52 -22.59 27.38
C VAL A 180 16.64 -23.11 25.93
N HIS A 181 17.02 -24.37 25.69
CA HIS A 181 17.41 -24.80 24.33
C HIS A 181 16.36 -25.59 23.52
N ALA A 182 15.24 -26.02 24.13
CA ALA A 182 14.11 -26.64 23.40
C ALA A 182 12.97 -25.63 23.09
N GLN A 183 13.25 -24.33 23.27
CA GLN A 183 12.27 -23.28 23.56
C GLN A 183 11.90 -22.40 22.34
N GLU A 184 12.87 -22.05 21.49
CA GLU A 184 12.59 -21.24 20.29
C GLU A 184 11.80 -22.05 19.25
N ASP A 185 12.13 -23.34 19.09
CA ASP A 185 11.45 -24.28 18.20
C ASP A 185 9.94 -24.43 18.51
N SER A 186 9.51 -24.23 19.76
CA SER A 186 8.09 -24.36 20.15
C SER A 186 7.26 -23.11 19.81
N LEU A 187 7.83 -21.90 19.87
CA LEU A 187 7.09 -20.69 19.48
C LEU A 187 7.12 -20.48 17.98
N GLU A 188 8.28 -20.69 17.36
CA GLU A 188 8.42 -20.58 15.91
C GLU A 188 7.48 -21.55 15.20
N SER A 189 7.39 -22.82 15.64
CA SER A 189 6.45 -23.78 15.04
C SER A 189 4.99 -23.33 15.10
N LYS A 190 4.58 -22.62 16.17
CA LYS A 190 3.22 -22.06 16.29
C LYS A 190 3.02 -20.85 15.39
N PHE A 191 4.01 -19.97 15.27
CA PHE A 191 4.02 -18.88 14.29
C PHE A 191 3.88 -19.46 12.88
N ARG A 192 4.72 -20.45 12.55
CA ARG A 192 4.72 -21.14 11.27
C ARG A 192 3.38 -21.78 10.95
N TYR A 193 2.78 -22.49 11.92
CA TYR A 193 1.48 -23.11 11.73
C TYR A 193 0.38 -22.06 11.48
N PHE A 194 0.36 -20.99 12.30
CA PHE A 194 -0.57 -19.88 12.11
C PHE A 194 -0.42 -19.25 10.73
N CYS A 195 0.82 -18.93 10.31
CA CYS A 195 1.06 -18.29 9.03
C CYS A 195 0.76 -19.22 7.85
N LYS A 196 1.09 -20.52 7.92
CA LYS A 196 0.72 -21.50 6.89
C LYS A 196 -0.80 -21.66 6.75
N SER A 197 -1.54 -21.51 7.83
CA SER A 197 -3.01 -21.69 7.83
C SER A 197 -3.75 -20.46 7.28
N ASN A 198 -3.17 -19.26 7.42
CA ASN A 198 -3.86 -18.00 7.13
C ASN A 198 -3.24 -17.19 5.99
N SER A 199 -2.06 -17.57 5.50
CA SER A 199 -1.42 -16.90 4.36
C SER A 199 -2.08 -17.31 3.04
N SER A 200 -2.40 -16.31 2.22
CA SER A 200 -2.86 -16.53 0.84
C SER A 200 -1.77 -17.05 -0.08
N LEU A 201 -0.51 -16.78 0.28
CA LEU A 201 0.69 -17.07 -0.50
C LEU A 201 1.46 -18.22 0.12
N VAL A 202 2.20 -18.95 -0.70
CA VAL A 202 3.01 -20.07 -0.24
C VAL A 202 4.21 -19.57 0.58
N LEU A 203 4.37 -20.14 1.76
CA LEU A 203 5.53 -19.91 2.63
C LEU A 203 6.73 -20.77 2.22
N SER A 204 7.93 -20.24 2.45
CA SER A 204 9.19 -20.97 2.31
C SER A 204 9.24 -22.19 3.23
N GLU A 205 9.84 -23.27 2.71
CA GLU A 205 10.18 -24.43 3.54
C GLU A 205 11.49 -24.23 4.31
N GLU A 206 12.28 -23.21 3.97
CA GLU A 206 13.50 -22.86 4.69
C GLU A 206 13.19 -22.30 6.09
N SER A 207 14.06 -22.63 7.05
CA SER A 207 13.99 -22.08 8.41
C SER A 207 14.37 -20.60 8.37
N ILE A 208 13.55 -19.76 8.98
CA ILE A 208 13.86 -18.35 9.17
C ILE A 208 14.68 -18.22 10.45
N ASP A 209 15.64 -17.31 10.48
CA ASP A 209 16.29 -16.93 11.73
C ASP A 209 15.26 -16.24 12.65
N PHE A 210 14.59 -17.02 13.50
CA PHE A 210 13.56 -16.56 14.41
C PHE A 210 14.08 -15.56 15.47
N SER A 211 15.40 -15.42 15.60
CA SER A 211 16.00 -14.38 16.44
C SER A 211 15.84 -12.98 15.87
N ARG A 212 15.72 -12.84 14.54
CA ARG A 212 15.59 -11.56 13.83
C ARG A 212 14.15 -11.12 13.59
N VAL A 213 13.19 -12.00 13.88
CA VAL A 213 11.76 -11.75 13.67
C VAL A 213 11.27 -10.73 14.68
N LYS A 214 10.52 -9.74 14.19
CA LYS A 214 10.07 -8.59 15.00
C LYS A 214 8.72 -8.85 15.64
N HIS A 215 7.77 -9.41 14.90
CA HIS A 215 6.41 -9.73 15.34
C HIS A 215 5.75 -10.74 14.37
N LEU A 216 4.48 -11.10 14.59
CA LEU A 216 3.77 -12.14 13.83
C LEU A 216 3.61 -11.81 12.33
N LEU A 217 3.19 -10.58 12.01
CA LEU A 217 3.09 -10.12 10.63
C LEU A 217 4.46 -10.10 9.91
N ASP A 218 5.53 -9.68 10.59
CA ASP A 218 6.90 -9.71 10.07
C ASP A 218 7.37 -11.16 9.81
N TYR A 219 7.02 -12.11 10.68
CA TYR A 219 7.29 -13.53 10.42
C TYR A 219 6.59 -14.01 9.14
N MET A 220 5.30 -13.69 8.97
CA MET A 220 4.55 -14.07 7.78
C MET A 220 5.16 -13.45 6.51
N TYR A 221 5.47 -12.16 6.55
CA TYR A 221 6.14 -11.44 5.48
C TYR A 221 7.47 -12.10 5.07
N ASN A 222 8.37 -12.31 6.04
CA ASN A 222 9.66 -12.94 5.77
C ASN A 222 9.52 -14.38 5.27
N SER A 223 8.50 -15.12 5.75
CA SER A 223 8.21 -16.48 5.27
C SER A 223 7.74 -16.52 3.82
N ILE A 224 7.03 -15.49 3.36
CA ILE A 224 6.56 -15.38 1.97
C ILE A 224 7.70 -14.90 1.07
N VAL A 225 8.44 -13.88 1.50
CA VAL A 225 9.45 -13.21 0.68
C VAL A 225 10.73 -14.04 0.58
N ASN A 226 11.22 -14.66 1.66
CA ASN A 226 12.48 -15.43 1.65
C ASN A 226 12.33 -16.86 1.07
N ASN A 227 11.48 -17.04 0.06
CA ASN A 227 11.24 -18.34 -0.59
C ASN A 227 12.31 -18.69 -1.66
N GLU A 228 13.47 -18.03 -1.68
CA GLU A 228 14.57 -18.33 -2.63
C GLU A 228 15.98 -18.05 -2.10
N THR A 229 16.92 -18.85 -2.59
CA THR A 229 18.37 -18.69 -2.45
C THR A 229 18.85 -17.28 -2.82
N LEU A 230 19.54 -16.68 -1.86
CA LEU A 230 20.11 -15.34 -1.84
C LEU A 230 21.01 -15.06 -3.07
N ILE A 231 20.59 -14.13 -3.94
CA ILE A 231 21.55 -13.22 -4.58
C ILE A 231 21.27 -11.82 -4.04
N PRO A 232 22.03 -11.36 -3.03
CA PRO A 232 21.95 -9.98 -2.57
C PRO A 232 22.46 -9.07 -3.69
N ARG A 233 21.56 -8.29 -4.32
CA ARG A 233 21.98 -7.20 -5.20
C ARG A 233 22.54 -6.09 -4.32
N LYS A 234 23.81 -5.72 -4.55
CA LYS A 234 24.39 -4.50 -3.99
C LYS A 234 23.79 -3.30 -4.71
N VAL A 235 23.05 -2.49 -3.97
CA VAL A 235 22.53 -1.20 -4.45
C VAL A 235 23.52 -0.12 -4.04
N TYR A 236 23.93 0.70 -5.01
CA TYR A 236 24.67 1.93 -4.75
C TYR A 236 23.65 3.05 -4.59
N VAL A 237 23.65 3.67 -3.41
CA VAL A 237 22.92 4.91 -3.15
C VAL A 237 23.73 6.05 -3.74
N THR A 238 23.17 6.73 -4.74
CA THR A 238 23.58 8.10 -5.04
C THR A 238 22.80 9.03 -4.13
N ASN A 239 23.47 9.60 -3.13
CA ASN A 239 22.95 10.78 -2.44
C ASN A 239 22.76 11.90 -3.47
N PRO A 240 21.62 12.59 -3.50
CA PRO A 240 21.53 13.85 -4.22
C PRO A 240 22.08 14.95 -3.32
N GLU A 241 23.40 15.11 -3.29
CA GLU A 241 24.00 16.39 -2.91
C GLU A 241 24.41 17.14 -4.19
N HIS A 242 23.70 18.25 -4.38
CA HIS A 242 24.12 19.45 -5.10
C HIS A 242 24.81 19.29 -6.47
N ASP A 243 24.01 19.44 -7.52
CA ASP A 243 24.39 20.30 -8.64
C ASP A 243 23.36 21.46 -8.68
N PRO A 244 23.78 22.70 -8.99
CA PRO A 244 23.02 23.89 -8.68
C PRO A 244 21.78 23.97 -9.58
N CYS A 245 20.62 24.00 -8.93
CA CYS A 245 19.56 24.97 -9.20
C CYS A 245 19.62 25.57 -10.62
N GLU A 246 19.14 24.83 -11.61
CA GLU A 246 18.64 25.46 -12.84
C GLU A 246 17.31 26.11 -12.45
N LYS A 247 17.40 27.31 -11.88
CA LYS A 247 16.28 28.22 -11.76
C LYS A 247 15.79 28.59 -13.16
N ASP A 248 14.51 28.36 -13.37
CA ASP A 248 13.57 29.35 -13.92
C ASP A 248 13.56 29.66 -15.42
N ALA A 249 14.13 28.87 -16.33
CA ALA A 249 13.89 29.13 -17.77
C ALA A 249 12.41 28.98 -18.21
N LYS A 250 11.63 28.11 -17.53
CA LYS A 250 10.20 27.90 -17.81
C LYS A 250 9.28 28.80 -16.99
N LEU A 251 9.70 29.18 -15.80
CA LEU A 251 8.96 30.12 -14.95
C LEU A 251 9.14 31.56 -15.45
N GLU A 252 10.32 31.91 -15.99
CA GLU A 252 10.54 33.16 -16.71
C GLU A 252 9.73 33.26 -18.01
N LEU A 253 9.50 32.15 -18.74
CA LEU A 253 8.62 32.14 -19.92
C LEU A 253 7.14 32.34 -19.56
N LEU A 254 6.70 31.77 -18.44
CA LEU A 254 5.34 31.94 -17.92
C LEU A 254 5.13 33.36 -17.40
N GLU A 255 6.07 33.89 -16.61
CA GLU A 255 6.03 35.27 -16.13
C GLU A 255 6.21 36.28 -17.27
N ALA A 256 7.03 35.99 -18.29
CA ALA A 256 7.15 36.82 -19.48
C ALA A 256 5.86 36.84 -20.29
N GLY A 257 5.16 35.70 -20.40
CA GLY A 257 3.83 35.62 -21.04
C GLY A 257 2.75 36.40 -20.29
N ILE A 258 2.75 36.34 -18.94
CA ILE A 258 1.83 37.10 -18.08
C ILE A 258 2.16 38.61 -18.12
N ARG A 259 3.46 38.98 -18.11
CA ARG A 259 3.90 40.38 -18.25
C ARG A 259 3.59 40.95 -19.64
N PHE A 260 3.66 40.15 -20.72
CA PHE A 260 3.30 40.60 -22.07
C PHE A 260 1.79 40.84 -22.23
N ALA A 261 0.96 40.04 -21.55
CA ALA A 261 -0.50 40.20 -21.56
C ALA A 261 -0.97 41.48 -20.84
N GLY A 262 -0.21 41.97 -19.85
CA GLY A 262 -0.51 43.20 -19.11
C GLY A 262 -0.11 44.52 -19.80
N VAL A 263 0.55 44.47 -20.96
CA VAL A 263 1.04 45.68 -21.67
C VAL A 263 0.08 46.12 -22.80
N ILE A 264 -0.91 45.30 -23.16
CA ILE A 264 -1.86 45.60 -24.23
C ILE A 264 -3.19 46.08 -23.60
N PRO A 265 -3.63 47.34 -23.82
CA PRO A 265 -4.90 47.81 -23.29
C PRO A 265 -6.08 47.03 -23.90
N GLY A 266 -6.92 46.41 -23.07
CA GLY A 266 -8.17 45.74 -23.49
C GLY A 266 -8.22 44.21 -23.33
N VAL A 267 -7.26 43.59 -22.66
CA VAL A 267 -7.16 42.12 -22.51
C VAL A 267 -7.71 41.61 -21.16
N GLU A 268 -8.19 42.50 -20.29
CA GLU A 268 -8.87 42.18 -19.00
C GLU A 268 -9.88 41.01 -19.03
N PRO A 269 -10.71 40.80 -20.07
CA PRO A 269 -11.68 39.70 -20.09
C PRO A 269 -11.07 38.30 -20.27
N PHE A 270 -9.78 38.20 -20.62
CA PHE A 270 -9.15 36.93 -21.03
C PHE A 270 -8.22 36.32 -19.98
N TYR A 271 -7.97 37.00 -18.86
CA TYR A 271 -7.18 36.47 -17.74
C TYR A 271 -7.75 35.15 -17.20
N GLN A 272 -9.08 35.09 -17.03
CA GLN A 272 -9.77 33.89 -16.55
C GLN A 272 -9.61 32.69 -17.48
N LEU A 273 -9.49 32.92 -18.80
CA LEU A 273 -9.32 31.84 -19.77
C LEU A 273 -7.89 31.30 -19.78
N ILE A 274 -6.89 32.17 -19.57
CA ILE A 274 -5.48 31.78 -19.46
C ILE A 274 -5.21 31.03 -18.15
N GLU A 275 -5.82 31.48 -17.06
CA GLU A 275 -5.75 30.84 -15.74
C GLU A 275 -6.41 29.44 -15.76
N TYR A 276 -7.61 29.34 -16.34
CA TYR A 276 -8.31 28.08 -16.56
C TYR A 276 -7.51 27.10 -17.45
N LEU A 277 -6.87 27.60 -18.51
CA LEU A 277 -6.04 26.77 -19.39
C LEU A 277 -4.74 26.33 -18.70
N SER A 278 -4.14 27.19 -17.86
CA SER A 278 -2.95 26.87 -17.07
C SER A 278 -3.22 25.78 -16.05
N GLU A 279 -4.33 25.86 -15.29
CA GLU A 279 -4.78 24.79 -14.38
C GLU A 279 -4.98 23.48 -15.13
N LYS A 280 -5.68 23.50 -16.28
CA LYS A 280 -5.93 22.31 -17.07
C LYS A 280 -4.66 21.73 -17.69
N PHE A 281 -3.67 22.56 -18.00
CA PHE A 281 -2.37 22.13 -18.50
C PHE A 281 -1.52 21.52 -17.38
N PHE A 282 -1.62 22.06 -16.16
CA PHE A 282 -1.01 21.50 -14.96
C PHE A 282 -1.62 20.13 -14.63
N ASP A 283 -2.95 19.99 -14.66
CA ASP A 283 -3.66 18.70 -14.54
C ASP A 283 -3.19 17.65 -15.56
N ILE A 284 -2.88 18.08 -16.79
CA ILE A 284 -2.38 17.21 -17.87
C ILE A 284 -0.90 16.84 -17.65
N LEU A 285 -0.10 17.75 -17.10
CA LEU A 285 1.32 17.51 -16.76
C LEU A 285 1.48 16.66 -15.50
N GLU A 286 0.60 16.84 -14.51
CA GLU A 286 0.54 16.05 -13.28
C GLU A 286 0.08 14.62 -13.58
N LYS A 287 -0.90 14.45 -14.47
CA LYS A 287 -1.27 13.14 -15.05
C LYS A 287 -0.13 12.44 -15.81
N ARG A 288 0.89 13.18 -16.24
CA ARG A 288 2.05 12.64 -16.96
C ARG A 288 3.26 12.35 -16.05
N ARG A 289 3.23 12.75 -14.77
CA ARG A 289 4.24 12.45 -13.74
C ARG A 289 3.80 11.37 -12.75
N ILE A 290 2.74 10.62 -13.06
CA ILE A 290 2.27 9.51 -12.24
C ILE A 290 3.19 8.32 -12.52
N ALA A 291 3.87 7.81 -11.49
CA ALA A 291 4.63 6.57 -11.55
C ALA A 291 3.82 5.49 -12.27
N GLU A 292 4.41 4.88 -13.30
CA GLU A 292 3.72 3.92 -14.15
C GLU A 292 3.39 2.68 -13.30
N GLU A 293 2.11 2.53 -12.95
CA GLU A 293 1.49 1.27 -12.55
C GLU A 293 2.00 0.15 -13.46
N ILE A 294 2.21 -1.06 -12.92
CA ILE A 294 2.58 -2.21 -13.75
C ILE A 294 1.47 -2.44 -14.79
N GLN A 295 1.67 -1.89 -16.00
CA GLN A 295 0.73 -1.99 -17.10
C GLN A 295 0.88 -3.39 -17.70
N VAL A 296 0.09 -4.33 -17.21
CA VAL A 296 0.03 -5.70 -17.73
C VAL A 296 -1.39 -5.98 -18.23
N PRO A 297 -1.56 -6.56 -19.45
CA PRO A 297 -2.85 -6.99 -19.92
C PRO A 297 -3.39 -8.14 -19.07
N SER A 298 -4.71 -8.23 -18.95
CA SER A 298 -5.37 -9.28 -18.16
C SER A 298 -5.09 -10.68 -18.70
N VAL A 299 -5.30 -11.71 -17.86
CA VAL A 299 -5.11 -13.13 -18.23
C VAL A 299 -5.88 -13.48 -19.50
N SER A 300 -7.15 -13.06 -19.60
CA SER A 300 -8.01 -13.35 -20.74
C SER A 300 -7.55 -12.64 -22.01
N GLU A 301 -7.00 -11.43 -21.91
CA GLU A 301 -6.40 -10.72 -23.04
C GLU A 301 -5.11 -11.40 -23.51
N LEU A 302 -4.20 -11.71 -22.58
CA LEU A 302 -2.95 -12.42 -22.87
C LEU A 302 -3.22 -13.79 -23.50
N HIS A 303 -4.24 -14.51 -23.03
CA HIS A 303 -4.64 -15.78 -23.61
C HIS A 303 -5.21 -15.61 -25.03
N LYS A 304 -6.17 -14.70 -25.22
CA LYS A 304 -6.91 -14.55 -26.49
C LYS A 304 -6.10 -13.87 -27.59
N VAL A 305 -5.30 -12.87 -27.22
CA VAL A 305 -4.59 -12.00 -28.17
C VAL A 305 -3.17 -12.50 -28.39
N ALA A 306 -2.47 -12.81 -27.30
CA ALA A 306 -1.06 -13.20 -27.33
C ALA A 306 -0.84 -14.73 -27.26
N GLY A 307 -1.88 -15.54 -27.08
CA GLY A 307 -1.76 -17.00 -27.00
C GLY A 307 -0.92 -17.46 -25.80
N VAL A 308 -0.92 -16.71 -24.71
CA VAL A 308 -0.21 -17.06 -23.47
C VAL A 308 -1.09 -17.98 -22.64
N GLU A 309 -0.55 -19.14 -22.27
CA GLU A 309 -1.19 -20.07 -21.33
C GLU A 309 -0.58 -19.89 -19.93
N PHE A 310 -1.42 -19.62 -18.95
CA PHE A 310 -1.01 -19.57 -17.55
C PHE A 310 -0.97 -20.98 -16.97
N ARG A 311 0.06 -21.31 -16.21
CA ARG A 311 0.20 -22.63 -15.56
C ARG A 311 0.72 -22.49 -14.14
N LEU A 312 0.35 -23.45 -13.29
CA LEU A 312 0.93 -23.56 -11.96
C LEU A 312 2.44 -23.82 -12.06
N SER A 313 3.24 -23.10 -11.29
CA SER A 313 4.68 -23.31 -11.26
C SER A 313 5.00 -24.75 -10.81
N PRO A 314 5.89 -25.46 -11.51
CA PRO A 314 6.25 -26.84 -11.16
C PRO A 314 6.99 -26.94 -9.82
N LYS A 315 7.60 -25.84 -9.36
CA LYS A 315 8.28 -25.76 -8.08
C LYS A 315 7.60 -24.74 -7.18
N ASN A 316 7.46 -25.09 -5.91
CA ASN A 316 6.78 -24.26 -4.92
C ASN A 316 7.70 -23.18 -4.30
N GLU A 317 8.44 -22.46 -5.15
CA GLU A 317 9.46 -21.45 -4.78
C GLU A 317 8.84 -20.06 -4.49
N GLY A 318 7.53 -19.99 -4.21
CA GLY A 318 6.85 -18.78 -3.76
C GLY A 318 6.69 -17.68 -4.82
N ILE A 319 6.56 -16.43 -4.37
CA ILE A 319 6.18 -15.27 -5.19
C ILE A 319 7.26 -14.80 -6.19
N ARG A 320 8.52 -15.22 -6.00
CA ARG A 320 9.62 -14.85 -6.89
C ARG A 320 9.67 -15.70 -8.16
N ASN A 321 9.04 -16.88 -8.14
CA ASN A 321 9.01 -17.81 -9.26
C ASN A 321 7.89 -17.51 -10.26
N VAL A 322 7.88 -16.28 -10.78
CA VAL A 322 7.02 -15.86 -11.88
C VAL A 322 7.84 -15.84 -13.16
N ASN A 323 7.66 -16.87 -13.98
CA ASN A 323 8.51 -17.12 -15.14
C ASN A 323 7.71 -17.15 -16.44
N PHE A 324 8.18 -16.44 -17.46
CA PHE A 324 7.65 -16.52 -18.81
C PHE A 324 8.59 -17.28 -19.72
N VAL A 325 8.05 -18.28 -20.43
CA VAL A 325 8.80 -19.10 -21.37
C VAL A 325 8.22 -18.94 -22.77
N GLN A 326 9.03 -18.39 -23.68
CA GLN A 326 8.68 -18.22 -25.07
C GLN A 326 9.23 -19.39 -25.90
N GLY A 327 8.36 -20.34 -26.25
CA GLY A 327 8.68 -21.46 -27.16
C GLY A 327 7.68 -21.56 -28.31
N LYS A 328 7.42 -22.79 -28.78
CA LYS A 328 6.32 -23.07 -29.73
C LYS A 328 4.96 -22.69 -29.13
N VAL A 329 4.82 -22.85 -27.82
CA VAL A 329 3.71 -22.39 -26.99
C VAL A 329 4.31 -21.42 -25.96
N ARG A 330 3.53 -20.40 -25.60
CA ARG A 330 3.93 -19.36 -24.64
C ARG A 330 3.33 -19.70 -23.29
N TYR A 331 4.17 -19.90 -22.27
CA TYR A 331 3.72 -20.23 -20.93
C TYR A 331 4.11 -19.15 -19.93
N CYS A 332 3.19 -18.77 -19.06
CA CYS A 332 3.47 -17.95 -17.87
C CYS A 332 3.19 -18.81 -16.64
N TYR A 333 4.24 -19.07 -15.85
CA TYR A 333 4.15 -19.86 -14.63
C TYR A 333 3.91 -18.95 -13.43
N LEU A 334 2.90 -19.28 -12.63
CA LEU A 334 2.53 -18.56 -11.40
C LEU A 334 2.53 -19.50 -10.20
N PRO A 335 2.89 -19.02 -9.01
CA PRO A 335 2.78 -19.81 -7.79
C PRO A 335 1.31 -20.00 -7.38
N LEU A 336 1.06 -21.02 -6.54
CA LEU A 336 -0.25 -21.28 -5.97
C LEU A 336 -0.68 -20.13 -5.04
N MET A 337 -1.93 -19.70 -5.15
CA MET A 337 -2.59 -18.78 -4.23
C MET A 337 -3.86 -19.42 -3.68
N THR A 338 -4.01 -19.41 -2.35
CA THR A 338 -5.20 -19.90 -1.65
C THR A 338 -5.97 -18.73 -1.09
N LEU A 339 -7.15 -18.44 -1.63
CA LEU A 339 -7.93 -17.25 -1.28
C LEU A 339 -9.16 -17.62 -0.45
N ASN A 340 -9.27 -17.00 0.72
CA ASN A 340 -10.37 -17.17 1.68
C ASN A 340 -10.90 -15.79 2.11
N SER A 341 -11.89 -15.76 3.01
CA SER A 341 -12.49 -14.51 3.52
C SER A 341 -11.48 -13.52 4.13
N ASP A 342 -10.36 -14.04 4.63
CA ASP A 342 -9.36 -13.30 5.39
C ASP A 342 -8.22 -12.79 4.49
N SER A 343 -8.15 -13.29 3.25
CA SER A 343 -7.07 -13.01 2.30
C SER A 343 -6.91 -11.53 1.97
N GLU A 344 -8.00 -10.76 1.85
CA GLU A 344 -7.92 -9.32 1.57
C GLU A 344 -7.23 -8.58 2.71
N VAL A 345 -7.60 -8.89 3.96
CA VAL A 345 -7.03 -8.29 5.17
C VAL A 345 -5.54 -8.62 5.26
N VAL A 346 -5.17 -9.89 5.08
CA VAL A 346 -3.78 -10.36 5.14
C VAL A 346 -2.92 -9.66 4.08
N LEU A 347 -3.35 -9.66 2.82
CA LEU A 347 -2.57 -9.06 1.72
C LEU A 347 -2.38 -7.56 1.89
N ARG A 348 -3.43 -6.82 2.25
CA ARG A 348 -3.36 -5.38 2.49
C ARG A 348 -2.40 -5.02 3.62
N ASN A 349 -2.44 -5.76 4.74
CA ASN A 349 -1.54 -5.51 5.87
C ASN A 349 -0.08 -5.87 5.56
N LEU A 350 0.17 -6.94 4.81
CA LEU A 350 1.52 -7.30 4.39
C LEU A 350 2.11 -6.25 3.41
N VAL A 351 1.32 -5.77 2.45
CA VAL A 351 1.74 -4.70 1.51
C VAL A 351 1.99 -3.39 2.26
N ALA A 352 1.11 -3.02 3.20
CA ALA A 352 1.32 -1.84 4.04
C ALA A 352 2.59 -1.97 4.89
N TYR A 353 2.83 -3.15 5.48
CA TYR A 353 4.03 -3.43 6.26
C TYR A 353 5.31 -3.28 5.43
N GLU A 354 5.36 -3.89 4.24
CA GLU A 354 6.53 -3.82 3.36
C GLU A 354 6.85 -2.37 2.94
N LYS A 355 5.82 -1.58 2.57
CA LYS A 355 5.99 -0.17 2.21
C LYS A 355 6.53 0.66 3.39
N LEU A 356 5.98 0.45 4.58
CA LEU A 356 6.34 1.24 5.77
C LEU A 356 7.72 0.86 6.31
N ILE A 357 8.08 -0.42 6.31
CA ILE A 357 9.43 -0.85 6.73
C ILE A 357 10.50 -0.38 5.74
N ALA A 358 10.19 -0.38 4.44
CA ALA A 358 11.09 0.13 3.41
C ALA A 358 11.35 1.63 3.57
N ASN A 359 10.29 2.43 3.83
CA ASN A 359 10.41 3.88 3.99
C ASN A 359 11.14 4.29 5.28
N ASN A 360 11.01 3.53 6.37
CA ASN A 360 11.62 3.85 7.66
C ASN A 360 13.05 3.32 7.83
N SER A 361 13.54 2.54 6.86
CA SER A 361 14.89 2.01 6.93
C SER A 361 15.90 3.06 6.49
N PHE A 362 16.64 3.60 7.47
CA PHE A 362 17.65 4.66 7.31
C PHE A 362 18.72 4.36 6.24
N MET A 363 18.94 3.08 5.93
CA MET A 363 19.69 2.62 4.77
C MET A 363 18.69 2.12 3.72
N GLY A 364 18.34 2.97 2.75
CA GLY A 364 17.47 2.63 1.63
C GLY A 364 17.98 1.36 0.92
N GLY A 365 17.26 0.25 1.09
CA GLY A 365 17.69 -1.05 0.59
C GLY A 365 16.64 -2.16 0.65
N TYR A 366 15.37 -1.84 0.91
CA TYR A 366 14.29 -2.83 0.87
C TYR A 366 13.73 -2.93 -0.55
N ASP A 367 13.81 -4.15 -1.10
CA ASP A 367 13.14 -4.51 -2.34
C ASP A 367 11.66 -4.76 -2.04
N LEU A 368 10.76 -4.14 -2.81
CA LEU A 368 9.31 -4.20 -2.59
C LEU A 368 8.69 -5.42 -3.26
N VAL A 369 9.32 -6.58 -3.06
CA VAL A 369 9.04 -7.82 -3.79
C VAL A 369 7.58 -8.24 -3.67
N LEU A 370 7.01 -8.14 -2.47
CA LEU A 370 5.63 -8.53 -2.23
C LEU A 370 4.66 -7.54 -2.90
N THR A 371 4.90 -6.24 -2.77
CA THR A 371 4.09 -5.19 -3.38
C THR A 371 4.12 -5.33 -4.90
N GLU A 372 5.29 -5.54 -5.50
CA GLU A 372 5.40 -5.77 -6.95
C GLU A 372 4.61 -7.01 -7.40
N TYR A 373 4.68 -8.10 -6.62
CA TYR A 373 3.91 -9.30 -6.91
C TYR A 373 2.40 -9.05 -6.82
N VAL A 374 1.93 -8.38 -5.76
CA VAL A 374 0.51 -8.06 -5.58
C VAL A 374 0.02 -7.14 -6.70
N ASP A 375 0.78 -6.10 -7.05
CA ASP A 375 0.46 -5.19 -8.15
C ASP A 375 0.37 -5.93 -9.50
N PHE A 376 1.28 -6.87 -9.74
CA PHE A 376 1.24 -7.73 -10.93
C PHE A 376 -0.03 -8.61 -10.95
N ILE A 377 -0.40 -9.22 -9.82
CA ILE A 377 -1.64 -10.01 -9.72
C ILE A 377 -2.88 -9.12 -9.95
N CYS A 378 -2.92 -7.92 -9.37
CA CYS A 378 -3.96 -6.92 -9.63
C CYS A 378 -3.97 -6.42 -11.08
N GLY A 379 -2.87 -6.56 -11.81
CA GLY A 379 -2.80 -6.25 -13.25
C GLY A 379 -3.39 -7.35 -14.12
N ILE A 380 -3.08 -8.63 -13.82
CA ILE A 380 -3.55 -9.76 -14.63
C ILE A 380 -5.02 -10.16 -14.35
N ILE A 381 -5.56 -9.86 -13.16
CA ILE A 381 -6.95 -10.16 -12.78
C ILE A 381 -7.79 -8.89 -12.92
N ASP A 382 -8.61 -8.82 -13.97
CA ASP A 382 -9.51 -7.68 -14.22
C ASP A 382 -10.98 -8.09 -14.09
N ASN A 383 -11.33 -9.29 -14.54
CA ASN A 383 -12.70 -9.79 -14.57
C ASN A 383 -12.82 -11.29 -14.23
N VAL A 384 -14.06 -11.75 -14.07
CA VAL A 384 -14.38 -13.13 -13.66
C VAL A 384 -13.79 -14.19 -14.62
N LYS A 385 -13.59 -13.87 -15.90
CA LYS A 385 -12.98 -14.83 -16.84
C LYS A 385 -11.51 -15.06 -16.53
N ASP A 386 -10.79 -14.04 -16.08
CA ASP A 386 -9.40 -14.17 -15.67
C ASP A 386 -9.27 -15.13 -14.50
N VAL A 387 -10.14 -14.98 -13.49
CA VAL A 387 -10.18 -15.86 -12.32
C VAL A 387 -10.51 -17.30 -12.73
N LYS A 388 -11.49 -17.51 -13.62
CA LYS A 388 -11.84 -18.86 -14.12
C LYS A 388 -10.66 -19.55 -14.79
N LEU A 389 -9.95 -18.83 -15.68
CA LEU A 389 -8.76 -19.36 -16.36
C LEU A 389 -7.67 -19.76 -15.34
N LEU A 390 -7.46 -18.94 -14.30
CA LEU A 390 -6.47 -19.24 -13.26
C LEU A 390 -6.89 -20.41 -12.35
N ARG A 391 -8.19 -20.55 -12.04
CA ARG A 391 -8.72 -21.69 -11.26
C ARG A 391 -8.68 -23.00 -12.03
N GLU A 392 -8.99 -22.99 -13.33
CA GLU A 392 -8.87 -24.16 -14.21
C GLU A 392 -7.44 -24.73 -14.22
N GLN A 393 -6.44 -23.84 -14.12
CA GLN A 393 -5.02 -24.19 -14.07
C GLN A 393 -4.51 -24.43 -12.64
N LYS A 394 -5.41 -24.43 -11.64
CA LYS A 394 -5.13 -24.64 -10.21
C LYS A 394 -4.15 -23.63 -9.60
N ILE A 395 -3.98 -22.47 -10.23
CA ILE A 395 -3.16 -21.36 -9.72
C ILE A 395 -3.88 -20.67 -8.56
N ILE A 396 -5.20 -20.49 -8.68
CA ILE A 396 -6.05 -19.96 -7.61
C ILE A 396 -6.91 -21.08 -7.05
N GLN A 397 -6.91 -21.22 -5.74
CA GLN A 397 -7.73 -22.16 -4.98
C GLN A 397 -8.37 -21.42 -3.78
N GLY A 398 -9.25 -22.11 -3.05
CA GLY A 398 -9.92 -21.58 -1.86
C GLY A 398 -11.40 -21.31 -2.05
N ASP A 399 -11.99 -20.68 -1.03
CA ASP A 399 -13.43 -20.66 -0.79
C ASP A 399 -14.13 -19.42 -1.39
N LEU A 400 -13.36 -18.40 -1.80
CA LEU A 400 -13.94 -17.21 -2.43
C LEU A 400 -14.58 -17.53 -3.79
N SER A 401 -15.70 -16.85 -4.07
CA SER A 401 -16.30 -16.82 -5.39
C SER A 401 -15.44 -16.06 -6.39
N ASP A 402 -15.67 -16.30 -7.69
CA ASP A 402 -14.89 -15.65 -8.73
C ASP A 402 -15.10 -14.12 -8.70
N GLU A 403 -16.30 -13.65 -8.37
CA GLU A 403 -16.63 -12.23 -8.21
C GLU A 403 -15.94 -11.59 -6.99
N GLU A 404 -15.88 -12.30 -5.86
CA GLU A 404 -15.17 -11.82 -4.67
C GLU A 404 -13.67 -11.68 -4.92
N ILE A 405 -13.06 -12.61 -5.67
CA ILE A 405 -11.64 -12.54 -6.04
C ILE A 405 -11.36 -11.32 -6.92
N VAL A 406 -12.23 -11.04 -7.91
CA VAL A 406 -12.11 -9.83 -8.75
C VAL A 406 -12.22 -8.57 -7.88
N ASN A 407 -13.21 -8.50 -7.00
CA ASN A 407 -13.40 -7.35 -6.12
C ASN A 407 -12.23 -7.15 -5.14
N LEU A 408 -11.63 -8.24 -4.66
CA LEU A 408 -10.44 -8.21 -3.80
C LEU A 408 -9.28 -7.52 -4.52
N PHE A 409 -8.87 -8.03 -5.69
CA PHE A 409 -7.68 -7.51 -6.37
C PHE A 409 -7.90 -6.16 -7.04
N ASN A 410 -9.10 -5.90 -7.57
CA ASN A 410 -9.45 -4.56 -8.08
C ASN A 410 -9.60 -3.53 -6.95
N GLY A 411 -9.84 -3.98 -5.72
CA GLY A 411 -9.96 -3.12 -4.55
C GLY A 411 -8.63 -2.80 -3.88
N ILE A 412 -7.54 -3.54 -4.14
CA ILE A 412 -6.22 -3.26 -3.57
C ILE A 412 -5.57 -2.11 -4.34
N GLU A 413 -5.26 -1.00 -3.66
CA GLU A 413 -4.56 0.14 -4.27
C GLU A 413 -3.20 -0.28 -4.83
N LYS A 414 -3.05 -0.13 -6.15
CA LYS A 414 -1.81 -0.41 -6.86
C LYS A 414 -0.74 0.63 -6.52
N SER A 415 0.49 0.18 -6.29
CA SER A 415 1.55 1.09 -5.88
C SER A 415 1.98 2.01 -7.02
N ARG A 416 2.13 3.31 -6.71
CA ARG A 416 2.64 4.35 -7.62
C ARG A 416 4.12 4.62 -7.34
N LEU A 417 4.94 3.57 -7.34
CA LEU A 417 6.34 3.67 -6.88
C LEU A 417 7.34 3.68 -8.04
N GLU A 418 8.18 4.71 -8.07
CA GLU A 418 9.42 4.71 -8.84
C GLU A 418 10.44 3.83 -8.09
N MET A 419 10.61 2.59 -8.54
CA MET A 419 11.63 1.69 -7.97
C MET A 419 12.90 1.73 -8.81
N SER A 420 14.03 1.89 -8.12
CA SER A 420 15.36 1.86 -8.73
C SER A 420 15.86 0.41 -8.83
N GLY A 421 15.57 -0.27 -9.94
CA GLY A 421 16.10 -1.59 -10.26
C GLY A 421 15.13 -2.49 -11.04
N GLU A 422 15.63 -3.24 -12.02
CA GLU A 422 14.82 -4.17 -12.81
C GLU A 422 14.71 -5.53 -12.08
N SER A 423 13.64 -5.73 -11.32
CA SER A 423 13.33 -7.02 -10.67
C SER A 423 13.08 -8.12 -11.72
N GLU A 424 13.25 -9.40 -11.36
CA GLU A 424 12.96 -10.51 -12.28
C GLU A 424 11.49 -10.52 -12.69
N LEU A 425 10.58 -10.17 -11.78
CA LEU A 425 9.16 -10.01 -12.11
C LEU A 425 8.95 -8.91 -13.15
N ARG A 426 9.59 -7.74 -13.02
CA ARG A 426 9.51 -6.67 -14.02
C ARG A 426 10.05 -7.12 -15.39
N LYS A 427 11.10 -7.92 -15.44
CA LYS A 427 11.58 -8.52 -16.70
C LYS A 427 10.53 -9.45 -17.32
N THR A 428 9.92 -10.31 -16.51
CA THR A 428 8.82 -11.18 -16.96
C THR A 428 7.64 -10.37 -17.48
N VAL A 429 7.25 -9.30 -16.77
CA VAL A 429 6.22 -8.36 -17.21
C VAL A 429 6.57 -7.70 -18.54
N ALA A 430 7.81 -7.20 -18.68
CA ALA A 430 8.27 -6.57 -19.92
C ALA A 430 8.21 -7.54 -21.09
N GLN A 431 8.57 -8.82 -20.88
CA GLN A 431 8.44 -9.87 -21.89
C GLN A 431 6.97 -10.15 -22.27
N LEU A 432 6.07 -10.25 -21.29
CA LEU A 432 4.64 -10.42 -21.54
C LEU A 432 4.06 -9.26 -22.37
N ASN A 433 4.41 -8.03 -21.98
CA ASN A 433 3.99 -6.83 -22.69
C ASN A 433 4.54 -6.77 -24.10
N MET A 434 5.82 -7.09 -24.28
CA MET A 434 6.44 -7.13 -25.60
C MET A 434 5.71 -8.10 -26.54
N VAL A 435 5.36 -9.29 -26.04
CA VAL A 435 4.61 -10.28 -26.84
C VAL A 435 3.20 -9.77 -27.15
N TYR A 436 2.49 -9.23 -26.16
CA TYR A 436 1.16 -8.68 -26.37
C TYR A 436 1.15 -7.55 -27.40
N GLU A 437 2.06 -6.59 -27.27
CA GLU A 437 2.20 -5.43 -28.16
C GLU A 437 2.67 -5.81 -29.57
N SER A 438 3.46 -6.87 -29.71
CA SER A 438 3.89 -7.39 -31.01
C SER A 438 2.75 -8.02 -31.82
N THR A 439 1.60 -8.27 -31.20
CA THR A 439 0.44 -8.86 -31.88
C THR A 439 -0.13 -7.86 -32.91
N PRO A 440 -0.30 -8.23 -34.19
CA PRO A 440 -0.68 -7.30 -35.26
C PRO A 440 -1.92 -6.45 -34.94
N ARG A 441 -2.94 -7.05 -34.30
CA ARG A 441 -4.16 -6.35 -33.90
C ARG A 441 -3.88 -5.19 -32.92
N ILE A 442 -3.09 -5.43 -31.88
CA ILE A 442 -2.75 -4.43 -30.86
C ILE A 442 -1.79 -3.39 -31.43
N TRP A 443 -0.83 -3.84 -32.25
CA TRP A 443 0.07 -2.95 -32.96
C TRP A 443 -0.69 -1.95 -33.85
N VAL A 444 -1.68 -2.40 -34.62
CA VAL A 444 -2.55 -1.53 -35.44
C VAL A 444 -3.35 -0.58 -34.54
N GLN A 445 -3.98 -1.10 -33.47
CA GLN A 445 -4.76 -0.28 -32.55
C GLN A 445 -3.92 0.85 -31.93
N ARG A 446 -2.75 0.53 -31.37
CA ARG A 446 -1.86 1.54 -30.78
C ARG A 446 -1.30 2.51 -31.81
N ARG A 447 -1.07 2.09 -33.06
CA ARG A 447 -0.71 3.00 -34.16
C ARG A 447 -1.81 4.00 -34.45
N ILE A 448 -3.07 3.57 -34.46
CA ILE A 448 -4.24 4.43 -34.62
C ILE A 448 -4.36 5.39 -33.44
N GLU A 449 -4.23 4.90 -32.19
CA GLU A 449 -4.27 5.74 -30.98
C GLU A 449 -3.14 6.77 -30.96
N LYS A 450 -1.90 6.37 -31.30
CA LYS A 450 -0.76 7.29 -31.41
C LYS A 450 -0.98 8.33 -32.50
N GLN A 451 -1.52 7.95 -33.67
CA GLN A 451 -1.91 8.91 -34.69
C GLN A 451 -3.01 9.84 -34.20
N PHE A 452 -4.04 9.32 -33.54
CA PHE A 452 -5.15 10.11 -33.02
C PHE A 452 -4.68 11.13 -31.97
N VAL A 453 -3.82 10.73 -31.03
CA VAL A 453 -3.23 11.64 -30.02
C VAL A 453 -2.27 12.64 -30.65
N SER A 454 -1.48 12.22 -31.66
CA SER A 454 -0.60 13.13 -32.41
C SER A 454 -1.44 14.19 -33.16
N SER A 455 -2.51 13.77 -33.83
CA SER A 455 -3.47 14.63 -34.52
C SER A 455 -4.27 15.51 -33.56
N ALA A 456 -4.58 15.03 -32.35
CA ALA A 456 -5.30 15.80 -31.34
C ALA A 456 -4.55 17.10 -30.98
N LYS A 457 -3.22 17.07 -30.89
CA LYS A 457 -2.40 18.27 -30.65
C LYS A 457 -2.56 19.31 -31.76
N PHE A 458 -2.59 18.87 -33.02
CA PHE A 458 -2.81 19.74 -34.17
C PHE A 458 -4.26 20.25 -34.22
N ILE A 459 -5.24 19.40 -33.92
CA ILE A 459 -6.66 19.78 -33.84
C ILE A 459 -6.85 20.84 -32.76
N THR A 460 -6.26 20.69 -31.56
CA THR A 460 -6.29 21.71 -30.50
C THR A 460 -5.69 23.03 -31.00
N PHE A 461 -4.54 22.98 -31.66
CA PHE A 461 -3.86 24.17 -32.19
C PHE A 461 -4.71 24.91 -33.24
N PHE A 462 -5.33 24.18 -34.18
CA PHE A 462 -6.24 24.77 -35.17
C PHE A 462 -7.48 25.39 -34.53
N ILE A 463 -8.08 24.71 -33.54
CA ILE A 463 -9.23 25.25 -32.81
C ILE A 463 -8.87 26.55 -32.08
N ILE A 464 -7.68 26.64 -31.48
CA ILE A 464 -7.20 27.86 -30.81
C ILE A 464 -7.02 28.99 -31.83
N ILE A 465 -6.30 28.75 -32.94
CA ILE A 465 -6.07 29.76 -33.99
C ILE A 465 -7.38 30.25 -34.61
N SER A 466 -8.28 29.33 -34.95
CA SER A 466 -9.58 29.70 -35.51
C SER A 466 -10.40 30.51 -34.50
N SER A 467 -10.33 30.18 -33.20
CA SER A 467 -11.03 30.95 -32.15
C SER A 467 -10.47 32.37 -32.01
N THR A 468 -9.14 32.54 -32.05
CA THR A 468 -8.51 33.87 -31.96
C THR A 468 -8.79 34.71 -33.20
N LEU A 469 -8.74 34.13 -34.40
CA LEU A 469 -9.08 34.82 -35.65
C LEU A 469 -10.55 35.27 -35.69
N ILE A 470 -11.47 34.43 -35.19
CA ILE A 470 -12.89 34.81 -35.09
C ILE A 470 -13.07 35.98 -34.11
N LEU A 471 -12.37 35.99 -32.98
CA LEU A 471 -12.43 37.11 -32.02
C LEU A 471 -11.85 38.41 -32.62
N ILE A 472 -10.70 38.33 -33.30
CA ILE A 472 -10.10 39.49 -33.99
C ILE A 472 -11.06 40.03 -35.05
N TRP A 473 -11.72 39.14 -35.80
CA TRP A 473 -12.71 39.52 -36.80
C TRP A 473 -13.95 40.18 -36.17
N GLU A 474 -14.47 39.66 -35.05
CA GLU A 474 -15.57 40.28 -34.30
C GLU A 474 -15.22 41.70 -33.85
N VAL A 475 -14.02 41.91 -33.32
CA VAL A 475 -13.54 43.25 -32.88
C VAL A 475 -13.40 44.19 -34.08
N TYR A 476 -12.80 43.73 -35.19
CA TYR A 476 -12.67 44.51 -36.42
C TYR A 476 -14.04 44.94 -36.99
N LEU A 477 -15.03 44.04 -36.97
CA LEU A 477 -16.39 44.34 -37.41
C LEU A 477 -17.09 45.35 -36.49
N MET A 478 -16.86 45.30 -35.17
CA MET A 478 -17.38 46.29 -34.22
C MET A 478 -16.79 47.69 -34.45
N VAL A 479 -15.48 47.80 -34.68
CA VAL A 479 -14.79 49.10 -34.85
C VAL A 479 -15.17 49.79 -36.16
N ASN A 480 -15.36 49.03 -37.25
CA ASN A 480 -15.64 49.59 -38.57
C ASN A 480 -17.15 49.70 -38.90
N GLY A 481 -18.04 49.35 -37.96
CA GLY A 481 -19.49 49.56 -38.11
C GLY A 481 -20.17 48.72 -39.20
N PHE A 482 -19.63 47.56 -39.55
CA PHE A 482 -20.20 46.70 -40.61
C PHE A 482 -21.50 45.98 -40.19
N ASN A 483 -22.37 45.71 -41.18
CA ASN A 483 -23.75 45.19 -41.06
C ASN A 483 -23.97 43.97 -40.14
N THR A 484 -25.18 43.88 -39.59
CA THR A 484 -25.72 42.81 -38.72
C THR A 484 -25.50 41.37 -39.24
N LEU A 485 -25.45 41.17 -40.56
CA LEU A 485 -25.23 39.86 -41.18
C LEU A 485 -23.82 39.28 -40.90
N HIS A 486 -22.77 40.11 -40.93
CA HIS A 486 -21.40 39.65 -40.69
C HIS A 486 -21.19 39.30 -39.21
N MET A 487 -21.83 40.06 -38.32
CA MET A 487 -21.91 39.76 -36.88
C MET A 487 -22.66 38.45 -36.59
N MET A 488 -23.75 38.15 -37.32
CA MET A 488 -24.45 36.86 -37.21
C MET A 488 -23.57 35.69 -37.68
N LEU A 489 -22.79 35.88 -38.76
CA LEU A 489 -21.91 34.84 -39.30
C LEU A 489 -20.75 34.50 -38.34
N ALA A 490 -20.13 35.52 -37.73
CA ALA A 490 -19.07 35.33 -36.74
C ALA A 490 -19.58 34.59 -35.50
N ARG A 491 -20.76 34.96 -34.98
CA ARG A 491 -21.43 34.27 -33.86
C ARG A 491 -21.76 32.82 -34.21
N PHE A 492 -22.26 32.56 -35.41
CA PHE A 492 -22.56 31.20 -35.89
C PHE A 492 -21.30 30.32 -35.97
N LEU A 493 -20.21 30.87 -36.51
CA LEU A 493 -18.91 30.17 -36.58
C LEU A 493 -18.34 29.89 -35.20
N ARG A 494 -18.42 30.85 -34.27
CA ARG A 494 -18.02 30.68 -32.87
C ARG A 494 -18.81 29.59 -32.15
N GLU A 495 -20.11 29.51 -32.37
CA GLU A 495 -20.97 28.49 -31.78
C GLU A 495 -20.68 27.08 -32.33
N ARG A 496 -20.33 26.98 -33.63
CA ARG A 496 -19.86 25.73 -34.24
C ARG A 496 -18.49 25.31 -33.70
N LEU A 497 -17.55 26.25 -33.55
CA LEU A 497 -16.23 25.96 -32.98
C LEU A 497 -16.30 25.58 -31.49
N SER A 498 -17.18 26.24 -30.72
CA SER A 498 -17.45 25.90 -29.31
C SER A 498 -18.04 24.49 -29.15
N ARG A 499 -18.92 24.07 -30.08
CA ARG A 499 -19.44 22.69 -30.11
C ARG A 499 -18.35 21.67 -30.43
N LEU A 500 -17.48 21.96 -31.40
CA LEU A 500 -16.31 21.13 -31.71
C LEU A 500 -15.34 21.04 -30.52
N HIS A 501 -15.03 22.16 -29.88
CA HIS A 501 -14.19 22.19 -28.68
C HIS A 501 -14.79 21.37 -27.52
N ARG A 502 -16.11 21.47 -27.29
CA ARG A 502 -16.81 20.62 -26.30
C ARG A 502 -16.81 19.14 -26.67
N PHE A 503 -16.92 18.80 -27.95
CA PHE A 503 -16.84 17.42 -28.42
C PHE A 503 -15.46 16.79 -28.19
N PHE A 504 -14.38 17.56 -28.41
CA PHE A 504 -13.01 17.06 -28.22
C PHE A 504 -12.48 17.19 -26.79
N PHE A 505 -12.92 18.18 -26.00
CA PHE A 505 -12.30 18.55 -24.71
C PHE A 505 -13.31 18.79 -23.55
N GLY A 506 -14.61 18.55 -23.77
CA GLY A 506 -15.64 18.67 -22.74
C GLY A 506 -15.72 17.42 -21.85
N PRO A 507 -16.22 17.55 -20.60
CA PRO A 507 -16.45 16.41 -19.73
C PRO A 507 -17.51 15.48 -20.35
N ARG A 508 -17.20 14.19 -20.46
CA ARG A 508 -18.15 13.15 -20.93
C ARG A 508 -19.16 12.83 -19.82
N GLY A 509 -20.19 13.67 -19.68
CA GLY A 509 -21.40 13.33 -18.94
C GLY A 509 -22.42 12.63 -19.83
N PRO A 510 -23.40 11.91 -19.27
CA PRO A 510 -24.39 11.15 -20.04
C PRO A 510 -25.26 12.07 -20.90
N ASP A 511 -25.56 11.63 -22.12
CA ASP A 511 -26.37 12.38 -23.09
C ASP A 511 -27.76 12.73 -22.50
N PRO A 512 -28.23 13.98 -22.64
CA PRO A 512 -29.58 14.31 -22.21
C PRO A 512 -30.59 13.60 -23.11
N VAL A 513 -31.41 12.80 -22.45
CA VAL A 513 -32.61 12.14 -22.97
C VAL A 513 -33.43 13.15 -23.77
N THR A 514 -33.75 12.77 -25.01
CA THR A 514 -34.74 13.43 -25.86
C THR A 514 -36.10 13.37 -25.18
N GLU A 515 -36.66 14.51 -24.79
CA GLU A 515 -38.11 14.69 -24.62
C GLU A 515 -38.58 15.92 -25.40
N HIS A 516 -39.82 15.79 -25.86
CA HIS A 516 -40.53 16.47 -26.94
C HIS A 516 -40.59 17.99 -26.95
#